data_AF-A0A381U2N9-F1
#
_entry.id   AF-A0A381U2N9-F1
#
_cell.length_a   1.000
_cell.length_b   1.000
_cell.length_c   1.000
_cell.angle_alpha   90.00
_cell.angle_beta   90.00
_cell.angle_gamma   90.00
#
_symmetry.space_group_name_H-M   'P 1'
#
loop_
_entity.id
_entity.type
_entity.pdbx_description
1 polymer ?
#
loop_
_entity_poly.entity_id
_entity_poly.type
_entity_poly.pdbx_seq_one_letter_code
_entity_poly.pdbx_strand_id
1 'polypeptide(L)'
;MLYFSFTKKFFLLGTCILIAFLALPNFLNQDSNIPFVPNKTVNLGLDLRGGSYLLLEVDTETIRKEKVDNIVDDIRSTLRKNQIQYSSLSSLENGAKVYILKEEEVNKAIALIKDLNQTQNNLIFSGQGIKDFELSN
;
A
#
# COMPACT_ATOMS: atom_id res chain seq x y z
N MET A 1 -15.30 -37.86 -51.79
CA MET A 1 -14.40 -36.72 -52.08
C MET A 1 -15.24 -35.45 -52.11
N LEU A 2 -14.99 -34.52 -51.19
CA LEU A 2 -15.73 -33.25 -51.11
C LEU A 2 -15.27 -32.32 -52.25
N TYR A 3 -15.98 -32.33 -53.38
CA TYR A 3 -15.72 -31.42 -54.50
C TYR A 3 -16.31 -30.04 -54.20
N PHE A 4 -15.49 -29.15 -53.63
CA PHE A 4 -15.84 -27.73 -53.53
C PHE A 4 -15.53 -26.99 -54.84
N SER A 5 -16.45 -26.12 -55.27
CA SER A 5 -16.25 -25.22 -56.43
C SER A 5 -15.09 -24.25 -56.18
N PHE A 6 -14.31 -23.92 -57.22
CA PHE A 6 -13.13 -23.06 -57.13
C PHE A 6 -13.43 -21.69 -56.50
N THR A 7 -14.57 -21.08 -56.82
CA THR A 7 -14.99 -19.79 -56.24
C THR A 7 -15.24 -19.89 -54.73
N LYS A 8 -15.83 -21.01 -54.29
CA LYS A 8 -16.09 -21.26 -52.86
C LYS A 8 -14.80 -21.44 -52.08
N LYS A 9 -13.80 -22.12 -52.67
CA LYS A 9 -12.46 -22.28 -52.06
C LYS A 9 -11.76 -20.94 -51.93
N PHE A 10 -11.82 -20.09 -52.95
CA PHE A 10 -11.21 -18.76 -52.92
C PHE A 10 -11.84 -17.88 -51.85
N PHE A 11 -13.17 -17.91 -51.72
CA PHE A 11 -13.90 -17.16 -50.69
C PHE A 11 -13.56 -17.65 -49.27
N LEU A 12 -13.47 -18.98 -49.09
CA LEU A 12 -13.07 -19.59 -47.82
C LEU A 12 -11.63 -19.22 -47.43
N LEU A 13 -10.70 -19.27 -48.39
CA LEU A 13 -9.31 -18.92 -48.14
C LEU A 13 -9.17 -17.42 -47.82
N GLY A 14 -9.86 -16.55 -48.57
CA GLY A 14 -9.85 -15.11 -48.34
C GLY A 14 -10.39 -14.70 -46.97
N THR A 15 -11.52 -15.29 -46.55
CA THR A 15 -12.09 -15.05 -45.21
C THR A 15 -11.16 -15.54 -44.10
N CYS A 16 -10.51 -16.70 -44.27
CA CYS A 16 -9.53 -17.20 -43.31
C CYS A 16 -8.31 -16.28 -43.17
N ILE A 17 -7.78 -15.78 -44.29
CA ILE A 17 -6.65 -14.84 -44.29
C ILE A 17 -7.03 -13.52 -43.63
N LEU A 18 -8.24 -13.00 -43.91
CA LEU A 18 -8.72 -11.76 -43.33
C LEU A 18 -8.85 -11.84 -41.80
N ILE A 19 -9.40 -12.96 -41.29
CA ILE A 19 -9.51 -13.20 -39.84
C ILE A 19 -8.13 -13.31 -39.20
N ALA A 20 -7.20 -14.04 -39.84
CA ALA A 20 -5.83 -14.14 -39.35
C ALA A 20 -5.15 -12.77 -39.29
N PHE A 21 -5.30 -11.94 -40.34
CA PHE A 21 -4.74 -10.59 -40.39
C PHE A 21 -5.30 -9.69 -39.28
N LEU A 22 -6.60 -9.80 -38.97
CA LEU A 22 -7.24 -9.02 -37.93
C LEU A 22 -6.87 -9.47 -36.51
N ALA A 23 -6.45 -10.73 -36.34
CA ALA A 23 -5.99 -11.29 -35.07
C ALA A 23 -4.50 -11.03 -34.78
N LEU A 24 -3.70 -10.68 -35.80
CA LEU A 24 -2.27 -10.38 -35.64
C LEU A 24 -1.94 -9.37 -34.53
N PRO A 25 -2.64 -8.22 -34.39
CA PRO A 25 -2.32 -7.23 -33.36
C PRO A 25 -2.35 -7.82 -31.94
N ASN A 26 -3.14 -8.86 -31.69
CA ASN A 26 -3.25 -9.50 -30.37
C ASN A 26 -1.98 -10.26 -29.96
N PHE A 27 -1.11 -10.61 -30.92
CA PHE A 27 0.18 -11.26 -30.68
C PHE A 27 1.37 -10.28 -30.72
N LEU A 28 1.16 -9.08 -31.26
CA LEU A 28 2.17 -8.06 -31.32
C LEU A 28 2.13 -7.21 -30.06
N ASN A 29 3.31 -6.96 -29.48
CA ASN A 29 3.43 -6.12 -28.28
C ASN A 29 2.97 -4.69 -28.59
N GLN A 30 2.31 -4.07 -27.62
CA GLN A 30 1.58 -2.80 -27.73
C GLN A 30 2.42 -1.61 -28.25
N ASP A 31 3.74 -1.73 -28.27
CA ASP A 31 4.67 -0.68 -28.70
C ASP A 31 5.02 -0.72 -30.21
N SER A 32 4.55 -1.72 -30.94
CA SER A 32 4.85 -1.86 -32.37
C SER A 32 3.88 -1.04 -33.23
N ASN A 33 4.29 0.19 -33.55
CA ASN A 33 3.54 1.12 -34.39
C ASN A 33 3.73 0.79 -35.88
N ILE A 34 3.04 -0.25 -36.37
CA ILE A 34 3.16 -0.72 -37.75
C ILE A 34 2.12 -0.01 -38.64
N PRO A 35 2.53 0.68 -39.71
CA PRO A 35 1.59 1.25 -40.67
C PRO A 35 0.70 0.14 -41.26
N PHE A 36 -0.60 0.40 -41.41
CA PHE A 36 -1.64 -0.54 -41.91
C PHE A 36 -2.15 -1.64 -40.95
N VAL A 37 -1.63 -1.76 -39.73
CA VAL A 37 -2.17 -2.70 -38.73
C VAL A 37 -3.00 -1.94 -37.68
N PRO A 38 -4.22 -2.37 -37.35
CA PRO A 38 -4.99 -1.74 -36.29
C PRO A 38 -4.32 -1.96 -34.93
N ASN A 39 -3.72 -0.93 -34.34
CA ASN A 39 -3.04 -0.96 -33.04
C ASN A 39 -3.97 -1.20 -31.83
N LYS A 40 -5.27 -1.47 -32.05
CA LYS A 40 -6.23 -1.76 -30.98
C LYS A 40 -6.23 -3.26 -30.73
N THR A 41 -5.49 -3.70 -29.72
CA THR A 41 -5.65 -5.02 -29.14
C THR A 41 -7.01 -5.11 -28.42
N VAL A 42 -7.55 -6.32 -28.33
CA VAL A 42 -8.76 -6.55 -27.52
C VAL A 42 -8.39 -6.26 -26.07
N ASN A 43 -9.24 -5.54 -25.34
CA ASN A 43 -9.03 -5.35 -23.91
C ASN A 43 -9.18 -6.71 -23.21
N LEU A 44 -8.06 -7.37 -22.88
CA LEU A 44 -8.10 -8.57 -22.06
C LEU A 44 -8.76 -8.24 -20.71
N GLY A 45 -9.74 -9.04 -20.29
CA GLY A 45 -10.34 -8.92 -18.96
C GLY A 45 -9.35 -9.28 -17.84
N LEU A 46 -9.73 -9.01 -16.59
CA LEU A 46 -8.90 -9.26 -15.39
C LEU A 46 -8.35 -10.69 -15.31
N ASP A 47 -9.20 -11.68 -15.61
CA ASP A 47 -8.87 -13.11 -15.61
C ASP A 47 -7.82 -13.47 -16.66
N LEU A 48 -7.85 -12.79 -17.82
CA LEU A 48 -6.90 -12.99 -18.92
C LEU A 48 -5.61 -12.16 -18.76
N ARG A 49 -5.63 -11.09 -17.95
CA ARG A 49 -4.45 -10.27 -17.63
C ARG A 49 -3.68 -10.77 -16.40
N GLY A 50 -4.23 -11.75 -15.65
CA GLY A 50 -3.52 -12.45 -14.58
C GLY A 50 -3.15 -11.59 -13.37
N GLY A 51 -3.92 -10.54 -13.05
CA GLY A 51 -3.64 -9.64 -11.94
C GLY A 51 -4.85 -9.45 -11.03
N SER A 52 -4.93 -10.15 -9.90
CA SER A 52 -5.96 -9.87 -8.90
C SER A 52 -5.68 -8.52 -8.23
N TYR A 53 -6.57 -7.55 -8.42
CA TYR A 53 -6.52 -6.26 -7.72
C TYR A 53 -7.41 -6.33 -6.48
N LEU A 54 -6.84 -6.71 -5.33
CA LEU A 54 -7.56 -6.56 -4.05
C LEU A 54 -7.45 -5.10 -3.60
N LEU A 55 -8.57 -4.40 -3.66
CA LEU A 55 -8.75 -3.14 -2.93
C LEU A 55 -9.06 -3.50 -1.47
N LEU A 56 -8.04 -3.43 -0.62
CA LEU A 56 -8.21 -3.47 0.83
C LEU A 56 -8.44 -2.03 1.31
N GLU A 57 -9.69 -1.72 1.64
CA GLU A 57 -10.04 -0.48 2.32
C GLU A 57 -9.69 -0.63 3.81
N VAL A 58 -8.71 0.13 4.26
CA VAL A 58 -8.33 0.17 5.68
C VAL A 58 -8.97 1.41 6.29
N ASP A 59 -9.72 1.22 7.38
CA ASP A 59 -10.24 2.33 8.16
C ASP A 59 -9.09 3.04 8.88
N THR A 60 -8.70 4.19 8.36
CA THR A 60 -7.60 4.99 8.87
C THR A 60 -7.88 5.55 10.26
N GLU A 61 -9.14 5.78 10.63
CA GLU A 61 -9.49 6.32 11.94
C GLU A 61 -9.28 5.30 13.06
N THR A 62 -9.62 4.03 12.78
CA THR A 62 -9.40 2.93 13.72
C THR A 62 -7.89 2.70 13.95
N ILE A 63 -7.10 2.67 12.88
CA ILE A 63 -5.64 2.53 12.97
C ILE A 63 -5.01 3.69 13.75
N ARG A 64 -5.52 4.91 13.56
CA ARG A 64 -5.02 6.10 14.25
C ARG A 64 -5.24 6.03 15.76
N LYS A 65 -6.43 5.60 16.19
CA LYS A 65 -6.76 5.40 17.61
C LYS A 65 -5.91 4.29 18.23
N GLU A 66 -5.83 3.14 17.56
CA GLU A 66 -5.01 2.01 18.01
C GLU A 66 -3.53 2.41 18.15
N LYS A 67 -3.01 3.22 17.21
CA LYS A 67 -1.65 3.73 17.30
C LYS A 67 -1.45 4.64 18.51
N VAL A 68 -2.37 5.57 18.79
CA VAL A 68 -2.30 6.44 19.97
C VAL A 68 -2.33 5.61 21.27
N ASP A 69 -3.21 4.62 21.36
CA ASP A 69 -3.33 3.76 22.54
C ASP A 69 -2.07 2.91 22.75
N ASN A 70 -1.48 2.36 21.69
CA ASN A 70 -0.22 1.62 21.75
C ASN A 70 0.94 2.50 22.27
N ILE A 71 1.04 3.75 21.81
CA ILE A 71 2.05 4.70 22.33
C ILE A 71 1.83 5.02 23.81
N VAL A 72 0.57 5.20 24.23
CA VAL A 72 0.24 5.41 25.64
C VAL A 72 0.68 4.22 26.48
N ASP A 73 0.43 3.00 26.01
CA ASP A 73 0.82 1.77 26.70
C ASP A 73 2.35 1.60 26.78
N ASP A 74 3.08 1.93 25.71
CA ASP A 74 4.53 1.92 25.69
C ASP A 74 5.14 2.94 26.66
N ILE A 75 4.59 4.16 26.70
CA ILE A 75 4.98 5.19 27.67
C ILE A 75 4.69 4.70 29.09
N ARG A 76 3.51 4.10 29.34
CA ARG A 76 3.13 3.56 30.65
C ARG A 76 4.11 2.48 31.11
N SER A 77 4.44 1.54 30.23
CA SER A 77 5.36 0.44 30.48
C SER A 77 6.76 0.96 30.80
N THR A 78 7.24 1.92 30.02
CA THR A 78 8.58 2.50 30.17
C THR A 78 8.73 3.31 31.47
N LEU A 79 7.74 4.14 31.81
CA LEU A 79 7.75 4.89 33.06
C LEU A 79 7.68 3.96 34.27
N ARG A 80 6.86 2.89 34.21
CA ARG A 80 6.77 1.89 35.28
C ARG A 80 8.06 1.10 35.44
N LYS A 81 8.72 0.70 34.34
CA LYS A 81 10.00 -0.02 34.35
C LYS A 81 11.12 0.81 35.00
N ASN A 82 11.11 2.12 34.79
CA ASN A 82 12.08 3.05 35.38
C ASN A 82 11.65 3.61 36.75
N GLN A 83 10.57 3.08 37.35
CA GLN A 83 10.01 3.50 38.63
C GLN A 83 9.69 5.01 38.75
N ILE A 84 9.39 5.66 37.62
CA ILE A 84 9.02 7.08 37.58
C ILE A 84 7.58 7.22 38.04
N GLN A 85 7.35 8.08 39.03
CA GLN A 85 6.01 8.33 39.54
C GLN A 85 5.28 9.31 38.62
N TYR A 86 4.20 8.85 37.99
CA TYR A 86 3.34 9.66 37.14
C TYR A 86 1.90 9.66 37.66
N SER A 87 1.19 10.75 37.38
CA SER A 87 -0.23 10.95 37.63
C SER A 87 -0.95 11.12 36.30
N SER A 88 -2.16 10.59 36.18
CA SER A 88 -3.07 10.80 35.04
C SER A 88 -2.42 10.70 33.65
N LEU A 89 -2.20 9.47 33.19
CA LEU A 89 -1.87 9.17 31.79
C LEU A 89 -3.15 9.01 30.99
N SER A 90 -3.42 9.92 30.04
CA SER A 90 -4.61 9.89 29.18
C SER A 90 -4.23 9.94 27.71
N SER A 91 -4.91 9.13 26.88
CA SER A 91 -4.95 9.34 25.43
C SER A 91 -5.83 10.55 25.13
N LEU A 92 -5.36 11.38 24.20
CA LEU A 92 -6.09 12.47 23.56
C LEU A 92 -6.28 12.09 22.09
N GLU A 93 -7.19 12.77 21.39
CA GLU A 93 -7.43 12.44 19.99
C GLU A 93 -6.17 12.48 19.12
N ASN A 94 -5.18 13.33 19.41
CA ASN A 94 -3.99 13.48 18.57
C ASN A 94 -2.66 13.37 19.35
N GLY A 95 -2.67 12.73 20.52
CA GLY A 95 -1.47 12.59 21.34
C GLY A 95 -1.74 12.02 22.72
N ALA A 96 -0.71 11.95 23.55
CA ALA A 96 -0.80 11.49 24.94
C ALA A 96 -0.42 12.63 25.89
N LYS A 97 -1.13 12.75 27.01
CA LYS A 97 -0.75 13.67 28.10
C LYS A 97 -0.41 12.87 29.35
N VAL A 98 0.73 13.21 29.95
CA VAL A 98 1.24 12.58 31.18
C VAL A 98 1.63 13.67 32.16
N TYR A 99 1.22 13.55 33.42
CA TYR A 99 1.71 14.41 34.49
C TYR A 99 2.77 13.65 35.30
N ILE A 100 3.93 14.27 35.50
CA ILE A 100 5.02 13.68 36.29
C ILE A 100 4.98 14.30 37.68
N LEU A 101 5.03 13.47 38.72
CA LEU A 101 4.83 13.91 40.11
C LEU A 101 6.06 14.61 40.71
N LYS A 102 7.26 14.26 40.23
CA LYS A 102 8.53 14.81 40.73
C LYS A 102 9.25 15.59 39.63
N GLU A 103 9.59 16.84 39.92
CA GLU A 103 10.27 17.73 38.97
C GLU A 103 11.66 17.22 38.56
N GLU A 104 12.37 16.53 39.47
CA GLU A 104 13.69 15.93 39.20
C GLU A 104 13.64 14.76 38.19
N GLU A 105 12.47 14.11 38.04
CA GLU A 105 12.28 12.96 37.15
C GLU A 105 11.79 13.39 35.74
N VAL A 106 11.40 14.66 35.56
CA VAL A 106 10.89 15.19 34.28
C VAL A 106 11.92 15.04 33.16
N ASN A 107 13.16 15.45 33.40
CA ASN A 107 14.22 15.36 32.38
C ASN A 107 14.54 13.90 32.01
N LYS A 108 14.48 12.97 32.97
CA LYS A 108 14.68 11.54 32.72
C LYS A 108 13.53 10.94 31.92
N ALA A 109 12.30 11.30 32.24
CA ALA A 109 11.11 10.86 31.51
C ALA A 109 11.12 11.36 30.05
N ILE A 110 11.48 12.62 29.81
CA ILE A 110 11.60 13.18 28.46
C ILE A 110 12.65 12.41 27.64
N ALA A 111 13.81 12.09 28.24
CA ALA A 111 14.85 11.31 27.58
C ALA A 111 14.38 9.89 27.19
N LEU A 112 13.67 9.21 28.11
CA LEU A 112 13.13 7.87 27.87
C LEU A 112 12.04 7.87 26.78
N ILE A 113 11.13 8.84 26.80
CA ILE A 113 10.07 8.97 25.79
C ILE A 113 10.67 9.26 24.40
N LYS A 114 11.73 10.07 24.35
CA LYS A 114 12.45 10.36 23.11
C LYS A 114 13.15 9.12 22.52
N ASP A 115 13.68 8.25 23.38
CA ASP A 115 14.32 6.98 22.97
C ASP A 115 13.30 5.97 22.42
N LEU A 116 12.09 5.92 23.01
CA LEU A 116 10.98 5.12 22.47
C LEU A 116 10.58 5.54 21.05
N ASN A 117 10.53 6.86 20.79
CA ASN A 117 10.22 7.40 19.46
C ASN A 117 11.27 6.94 18.41
N GLN A 118 12.57 7.00 18.76
CA GLN A 118 13.63 6.56 17.84
C GLN A 118 13.57 5.05 17.55
N THR A 119 13.22 4.24 18.55
CA THR A 119 13.15 2.78 18.40
C THR A 119 11.99 2.35 17.50
N GLN A 120 10.80 2.96 17.64
CA GLN A 120 9.67 2.69 16.76
C GLN A 120 9.96 3.10 15.30
N ASN A 121 10.67 4.21 15.10
CA ASN A 121 11.06 4.66 13.76
C ASN A 121 12.06 3.71 13.06
N ASN A 122 12.85 2.96 13.82
CA ASN A 122 13.84 2.04 13.27
C ASN A 122 13.25 0.67 12.87
N LEU A 123 12.04 0.35 13.35
CA LEU A 123 11.31 -0.88 13.03
C LEU A 123 10.45 -0.75 11.76
N ILE A 124 10.28 0.46 11.22
CA ILE A 124 9.59 0.73 9.97
C ILE A 124 10.61 0.63 8.83
N PHE A 125 10.68 -0.57 8.26
CA PHE A 125 11.42 -0.99 7.07
C PHE A 125 11.78 0.17 6.10
N SER A 126 13.07 0.52 6.08
CA SER A 126 13.77 1.30 5.04
C SER A 126 13.14 2.61 4.57
N GLY A 127 13.65 3.74 5.09
CA GLY A 127 13.95 4.87 4.21
C GLY A 127 13.05 6.10 4.29
N GLN A 128 12.44 6.43 5.42
CA GLN A 128 12.18 7.83 5.82
C GLN A 128 11.73 7.87 7.28
N GLY A 129 12.57 8.43 8.15
CA GLY A 129 12.24 8.63 9.56
C GLY A 129 11.20 9.75 9.69
N ILE A 130 9.96 9.37 9.96
CA ILE A 130 8.88 10.31 10.30
C ILE A 130 8.97 10.57 11.80
N LYS A 131 8.97 11.84 12.22
CA LYS A 131 8.91 12.20 13.64
C LYS A 131 7.44 12.08 14.08
N ASP A 132 7.13 11.05 14.86
CA ASP A 132 5.73 10.76 15.22
C ASP A 132 5.16 11.67 16.33
N PHE A 133 5.98 12.50 17.02
CA PHE A 133 5.52 13.33 18.14
C PHE A 133 6.25 14.68 18.29
N GLU A 134 5.51 15.74 18.62
CA GLU A 134 6.02 17.01 19.12
C GLU A 134 5.69 17.16 20.62
N LEU A 135 6.71 17.42 21.43
CA LEU A 135 6.54 17.67 22.86
C LEU A 135 6.25 19.16 23.05
N SER A 136 5.09 19.48 23.61
CA SER A 136 4.70 20.83 24.01
C SER A 136 4.69 20.92 25.54
N ASN A 137 5.31 21.97 26.08
CA ASN A 137 5.52 22.21 27.51
C ASN A 137 4.41 23.08 28.11
#